data_AF-A0AAW0UKV4-F1
#
_entry.id   AF-A0AAW0UKV4-F1
#
_cell.length_a   1.000
_cell.length_b   1.000
_cell.length_c   1.000
_cell.angle_alpha   90.00
_cell.angle_beta   90.00
_cell.angle_gamma   90.00
#
_symmetry.space_group_name_H-M   'P 1'
#
loop_
_entity.id
_entity.type
_entity.pdbx_description
1 polymer ?
#
loop_
_entity_poly.entity_id
_entity_poly.type
_entity_poly.pdbx_seq_one_letter_code
_entity_poly.pdbx_strand_id
1 'polypeptide(L)'
;MFMKQFFLSVHPTDTLRIDIVIPYEQRFYLKAPSSHERHAWLVALGSAKAGIPPAIPQPKVEKEPEADVVKAKKSELRLTCDLLMKQVYNVKTAANNPDGPDLEKLDESTTLLSATCDTFIQTLEECMKLSNTSPTPQLSGETLIAPITLLKERKTSSSSTPIVTRQNSTERRTE
;
A
#
# COMPACT_ATOMS: atom_id res chain seq x y z
N MET A 1 3.22 -15.28 22.22
CA MET A 1 2.79 -14.06 21.50
C MET A 1 1.34 -13.81 21.88
N PHE A 2 1.07 -12.98 22.89
CA PHE A 2 -0.29 -12.68 23.34
C PHE A 2 -0.97 -11.82 22.27
N MET A 3 -1.85 -12.42 21.45
CA MET A 3 -2.80 -11.62 20.68
C MET A 3 -3.68 -10.87 21.69
N LYS A 4 -3.55 -9.56 21.79
CA LYS A 4 -4.48 -8.74 22.59
C LYS A 4 -5.89 -8.98 22.05
N GLN A 5 -6.76 -9.57 22.88
CA GLN A 5 -8.15 -9.83 22.53
C GLN A 5 -8.89 -8.49 22.38
N PHE A 6 -9.14 -8.06 21.14
CA PHE A 6 -9.98 -6.90 20.86
C PHE A 6 -11.39 -7.33 20.45
N PHE A 7 -12.38 -6.45 20.62
CA PHE A 7 -13.77 -6.65 20.20
C PHE A 7 -14.16 -5.60 19.16
N LEU A 8 -14.97 -6.02 18.20
CA LEU A 8 -15.57 -5.12 17.21
C LEU A 8 -17.01 -4.84 17.63
N SER A 9 -17.40 -3.57 17.65
CA SER A 9 -18.76 -3.13 17.90
C SER A 9 -19.26 -2.30 16.72
N VAL A 10 -20.48 -2.58 16.28
CA VAL A 10 -21.15 -1.88 15.19
C VAL A 10 -22.15 -0.88 15.75
N HIS A 11 -22.10 0.37 15.31
CA HIS A 11 -23.05 1.37 15.76
C HIS A 11 -24.43 1.11 15.11
N PRO A 12 -25.55 1.14 15.86
CA PRO A 12 -26.88 0.81 15.33
C PRO A 12 -27.42 1.85 14.33
N THR A 13 -27.02 3.11 14.47
CA THR A 13 -27.51 4.23 13.63
C THR A 13 -26.51 4.70 12.59
N ASP A 14 -25.22 4.40 12.79
CA ASP A 14 -24.17 4.84 11.87
C ASP A 14 -23.64 3.62 11.14
N THR A 15 -24.03 3.49 9.88
CA THR A 15 -23.69 2.37 8.98
C THR A 15 -22.29 2.48 8.38
N LEU A 16 -21.50 3.50 8.72
CA LEU A 16 -20.10 3.66 8.30
C LEU A 16 -19.10 3.50 9.47
N ARG A 17 -19.58 3.56 10.71
CA ARG A 17 -18.76 3.50 11.91
C ARG A 17 -18.43 2.09 12.43
N ILE A 18 -17.15 1.83 12.70
CA ILE A 18 -16.63 0.62 13.35
C ILE A 18 -15.94 1.02 14.65
N ASP A 19 -16.28 0.37 15.75
CA ASP A 19 -15.67 0.60 17.05
C ASP A 19 -14.77 -0.58 17.42
N ILE A 20 -13.49 -0.32 17.70
CA ILE A 20 -12.54 -1.32 18.18
C ILE A 20 -12.35 -1.11 19.68
N VAL A 21 -12.73 -2.10 20.47
CA VAL A 21 -12.65 -2.06 21.93
C VAL A 21 -11.54 -2.99 22.40
N ILE A 22 -10.50 -2.41 22.99
CA ILE A 22 -9.44 -3.18 23.66
C ILE A 22 -9.70 -3.12 25.16
N PRO A 23 -9.94 -4.26 25.83
CA PRO A 23 -10.13 -4.29 27.27
C PRO A 23 -8.95 -3.66 28.01
N TYR A 24 -9.25 -2.84 29.03
CA TYR A 24 -8.28 -2.18 29.91
C TYR A 24 -7.36 -1.14 29.26
N GLU A 25 -7.50 -0.85 27.96
CA GLU A 25 -6.75 0.19 27.27
C GLU A 25 -7.66 1.33 26.82
N GLN A 26 -8.24 1.19 25.62
CA GLN A 26 -8.96 2.28 24.97
C GLN A 26 -9.93 1.75 23.92
N ARG A 27 -10.85 2.65 23.51
CA ARG A 27 -11.80 2.42 22.44
C ARG A 27 -11.41 3.32 21.27
N PHE A 28 -11.29 2.74 20.09
CA PHE A 28 -11.05 3.46 18.85
C PHE A 28 -12.31 3.50 18.00
N TYR A 29 -12.51 4.63 17.33
CA TYR A 29 -13.61 4.84 16.41
C TYR A 29 -13.05 5.06 15.00
N LEU A 30 -13.52 4.25 14.06
CA LEU A 30 -13.15 4.33 12.65
C LEU A 30 -14.41 4.59 11.84
N LYS A 31 -14.30 5.43 10.80
CA LYS A 31 -15.38 5.68 9.86
C LYS A 31 -14.92 5.29 8.47
N ALA A 32 -15.60 4.31 7.87
CA ALA A 32 -15.33 3.88 6.51
C ALA A 32 -15.90 4.89 5.49
N PRO A 33 -15.29 4.99 4.29
CA PRO A 33 -15.79 5.86 3.22
C PRO A 33 -17.09 5.34 2.59
N SER A 34 -17.39 4.04 2.72
CA SER A 34 -18.63 3.42 2.24
C SER A 34 -19.04 2.22 3.11
N SER A 35 -20.30 1.81 3.01
CA SER A 35 -20.81 0.61 3.70
C SER A 35 -20.12 -0.67 3.20
N HIS A 36 -19.74 -0.71 1.92
CA HIS A 36 -18.98 -1.81 1.34
C HIS A 36 -17.57 -1.92 1.95
N GLU A 37 -16.83 -0.80 2.03
CA GLU A 37 -15.50 -0.76 2.67
C GLU A 37 -15.58 -1.14 4.16
N ARG A 38 -16.60 -0.65 4.87
CA ARG A 38 -16.86 -1.06 6.26
C ARG A 38 -16.96 -2.58 6.39
N HIS A 39 -17.75 -3.23 5.52
CA HIS A 39 -17.93 -4.67 5.54
C HIS A 39 -16.60 -5.40 5.29
N ALA A 40 -15.82 -4.95 4.30
CA ALA A 40 -14.49 -5.50 4.01
C ALA A 40 -13.55 -5.40 5.23
N TRP A 41 -13.53 -4.25 5.92
CA TRP A 41 -12.70 -4.07 7.11
C TRP A 41 -13.14 -4.99 8.25
N LEU A 42 -14.44 -5.10 8.52
CA LEU A 42 -14.98 -5.99 9.55
C LEU A 42 -14.59 -7.46 9.29
N VAL A 43 -14.68 -7.91 8.04
CA VAL A 43 -14.29 -9.27 7.65
C VAL A 43 -12.79 -9.47 7.82
N ALA A 44 -11.95 -8.53 7.37
CA ALA A 44 -10.50 -8.63 7.50
C ALA A 44 -10.06 -8.63 8.97
N LEU A 45 -10.58 -7.71 9.80
CA LEU A 45 -10.31 -7.64 11.24
C LEU A 45 -10.79 -8.90 11.96
N GLY A 46 -11.97 -9.41 11.63
CA GLY A 46 -12.51 -10.66 12.18
C GLY A 46 -11.67 -11.89 11.80
N SER A 47 -11.25 -11.97 10.54
CA SER A 47 -10.40 -13.07 10.03
C SER A 47 -9.03 -13.06 10.70
N ALA A 48 -8.40 -11.88 10.79
CA ALA A 48 -7.12 -11.71 11.48
C ALA A 48 -7.22 -12.09 12.96
N LYS A 49 -8.32 -11.71 13.64
CA LYS A 49 -8.57 -12.10 15.03
C LYS A 49 -8.75 -13.62 15.19
N ALA A 50 -9.41 -14.28 14.23
CA ALA A 50 -9.63 -15.72 14.26
C ALA A 50 -8.40 -16.54 13.82
N GLY A 51 -7.31 -15.88 13.43
CA GLY A 51 -6.16 -16.54 12.81
C GLY A 51 -6.50 -17.20 11.47
N ILE A 52 -7.62 -16.82 10.86
CA ILE A 52 -8.07 -17.33 9.57
C ILE A 52 -7.38 -16.46 8.51
N PRO A 53 -6.45 -17.02 7.70
CA PRO A 53 -5.96 -16.30 6.55
C PRO A 53 -7.16 -15.93 5.66
N PRO A 54 -7.22 -14.69 5.11
CA PRO A 54 -8.42 -14.17 4.46
C PRO A 54 -8.94 -15.14 3.40
N ALA A 55 -10.14 -15.70 3.63
CA ALA A 55 -10.81 -16.66 2.74
C ALA A 55 -11.68 -15.96 1.67
N ILE A 56 -11.33 -14.72 1.33
CA ILE A 56 -11.84 -14.05 0.15
C ILE A 56 -10.71 -14.12 -0.87
N PRO A 57 -10.96 -14.56 -2.11
CA PRO A 57 -10.01 -14.34 -3.17
C PRO A 57 -9.70 -12.85 -3.12
N GLN A 58 -8.48 -12.50 -2.72
CA GLN A 58 -7.84 -11.33 -3.30
C GLN A 58 -8.27 -11.38 -4.77
N PRO A 59 -8.77 -10.28 -5.39
CA PRO A 59 -8.62 -10.24 -6.82
C PRO A 59 -7.16 -10.64 -7.01
N LYS A 60 -6.95 -11.81 -7.61
CA LYS A 60 -5.66 -12.15 -8.18
C LYS A 60 -5.56 -11.08 -9.27
N VAL A 61 -5.21 -9.85 -8.87
CA VAL A 61 -4.25 -9.10 -9.63
C VAL A 61 -3.08 -10.05 -9.59
N GLU A 62 -3.03 -10.84 -10.64
CA GLU A 62 -1.90 -11.61 -11.06
C GLU A 62 -0.70 -10.65 -10.93
N LYS A 63 -0.09 -10.62 -9.75
CA LYS A 63 1.19 -9.95 -9.51
C LYS A 63 2.34 -10.91 -9.83
N GLU A 64 2.02 -12.07 -10.41
CA GLU A 64 2.95 -12.99 -11.03
C GLU A 64 3.48 -12.44 -12.37
N PRO A 65 2.67 -12.02 -13.37
CA PRO A 65 3.20 -11.50 -14.63
C PRO A 65 4.09 -10.27 -14.45
N GLU A 66 3.72 -9.28 -13.63
CA GLU A 66 4.56 -8.08 -13.49
C GLU A 66 5.90 -8.39 -12.80
N ALA A 67 5.89 -9.25 -11.77
CA ALA A 67 7.11 -9.66 -11.09
C ALA A 67 8.01 -10.54 -11.99
N ASP A 68 7.42 -11.40 -12.82
CA ASP A 68 8.16 -12.22 -13.78
C ASP A 68 8.68 -11.40 -14.95
N VAL A 69 7.90 -10.41 -15.43
CA VAL A 69 8.33 -9.45 -16.46
C VAL A 69 9.49 -8.60 -15.95
N VAL A 70 9.47 -8.13 -14.69
CA VAL A 70 10.61 -7.40 -14.09
C VAL A 70 11.86 -8.29 -14.01
N LYS A 71 11.72 -9.56 -13.62
CA LYS A 71 12.86 -10.50 -13.58
C LYS A 71 13.39 -10.77 -14.99
N ALA A 72 12.52 -10.98 -15.97
CA ALA A 72 12.86 -11.20 -17.37
C ALA A 72 13.59 -9.99 -17.96
N LYS A 73 13.08 -8.77 -17.73
CA LYS A 73 13.70 -7.51 -18.17
C LYS A 73 15.06 -7.27 -17.50
N LYS A 74 15.22 -7.66 -16.23
CA LYS A 74 16.52 -7.64 -15.53
C LYS A 74 17.52 -8.61 -16.14
N SER A 75 17.09 -9.82 -16.53
CA SER A 75 17.98 -10.76 -17.25
C SER A 75 18.32 -10.26 -18.65
N GLU A 76 17.35 -9.68 -19.36
CA GLU A 76 17.55 -9.07 -20.67
C GLU A 76 18.61 -7.96 -20.60
N LEU A 77 18.50 -7.04 -19.64
CA LEU A 77 19.47 -5.97 -19.44
C LEU A 77 20.90 -6.47 -19.18
N ARG A 78 21.04 -7.56 -18.41
CA ARG A 78 22.34 -8.20 -18.15
C ARG A 78 22.91 -8.81 -19.42
N LEU A 79 22.10 -9.52 -20.20
CA LEU A 79 22.51 -10.08 -21.49
C LEU A 79 22.95 -8.99 -22.47
N THR A 80 22.22 -7.88 -22.54
CA THR A 80 22.60 -6.74 -23.39
C THR A 80 23.93 -6.13 -22.95
N CYS A 81 24.19 -6.03 -21.64
CA CYS A 81 25.48 -5.57 -21.11
C CYS A 81 26.64 -6.51 -21.49
N ASP A 82 26.45 -7.83 -21.37
CA ASP A 82 27.44 -8.83 -21.78
C ASP A 82 27.70 -8.75 -23.30
N LEU A 83 26.64 -8.53 -24.09
CA LEU A 83 26.74 -8.35 -25.53
C LEU A 83 27.52 -7.08 -25.92
N LEU A 84 27.26 -5.96 -25.24
CA LEU A 84 28.02 -4.71 -25.43
C LEU A 84 29.51 -4.92 -25.17
N MET A 85 29.87 -5.64 -24.10
CA MET A 85 31.26 -5.92 -23.78
C MET A 85 31.94 -6.76 -24.87
N LYS A 86 31.22 -7.75 -25.42
CA LYS A 86 31.69 -8.55 -26.54
C LYS A 86 31.87 -7.72 -27.82
N GLN A 87 30.95 -6.82 -28.12
CA GLN A 87 31.03 -5.94 -29.28
C GLN A 87 32.20 -4.94 -29.17
N VAL A 88 32.45 -4.38 -27.98
CA VAL A 88 33.63 -3.53 -27.72
C VAL A 88 34.93 -4.31 -27.95
N TYR A 89 34.99 -5.57 -27.52
CA TYR A 89 36.14 -6.44 -27.80
C TYR A 89 36.32 -6.70 -29.30
N ASN A 90 35.23 -6.92 -30.03
CA ASN A 90 35.27 -7.12 -31.49
C ASN A 90 35.79 -5.87 -32.22
N VAL A 91 35.30 -4.67 -31.86
CA VAL A 91 35.79 -3.38 -32.36
C VAL A 91 37.29 -3.24 -32.09
N LYS A 92 37.72 -3.51 -30.85
CA LYS A 92 39.14 -3.44 -30.45
C LYS A 92 40.01 -4.43 -31.25
N THR A 93 39.50 -5.62 -31.52
CA THR A 93 40.23 -6.64 -32.28
C THR A 93 40.34 -6.28 -33.76
N ALA A 94 39.25 -5.79 -34.37
CA ALA A 94 39.24 -5.33 -35.76
C ALA A 94 40.18 -4.15 -36.00
N ALA A 95 40.26 -3.22 -35.04
CA ALA A 95 41.17 -2.08 -35.09
C ALA A 95 42.65 -2.45 -34.89
N ASN A 96 42.94 -3.57 -34.22
CA ASN A 96 44.30 -3.97 -33.82
C ASN A 96 44.77 -5.24 -34.55
N ASN A 97 44.23 -5.49 -35.75
CA ASN A 97 44.61 -6.60 -36.60
C ASN A 97 46.08 -6.46 -37.06
N PRO A 98 46.86 -7.55 -37.15
CA PRO A 98 48.29 -7.50 -37.51
C PRO A 98 48.53 -7.03 -38.95
N ASP A 99 47.55 -7.20 -39.85
CA ASP A 99 47.57 -6.70 -41.23
C ASP A 99 47.07 -5.25 -41.38
N GLY A 100 46.77 -4.57 -40.26
CA GLY A 100 46.17 -3.24 -40.21
C GLY A 100 44.67 -3.27 -39.85
N PRO A 101 44.07 -2.11 -39.53
CA PRO A 101 42.67 -2.03 -39.14
C PRO A 101 41.73 -2.43 -40.30
N ASP A 102 40.85 -3.38 -40.03
CA ASP A 102 39.80 -3.82 -40.96
C ASP A 102 38.63 -2.81 -40.91
N LEU A 103 38.68 -1.79 -41.79
CA LEU A 103 37.70 -0.70 -41.79
C LEU A 103 36.26 -1.19 -42.00
N GLU A 104 36.06 -2.20 -42.83
CA GLU A 104 34.72 -2.71 -43.16
C GLU A 104 34.10 -3.41 -41.93
N LYS A 105 34.85 -4.33 -41.31
CA LYS A 105 34.40 -4.94 -40.04
C LYS A 105 34.29 -3.96 -38.89
N LEU A 106 35.12 -2.92 -38.86
CA LEU A 106 35.07 -1.89 -37.83
C LEU A 106 33.78 -1.07 -37.92
N ASP A 107 33.39 -0.68 -39.14
CA ASP A 107 32.14 0.05 -39.40
C ASP A 107 30.91 -0.79 -39.05
N GLU A 108 30.89 -2.06 -39.48
CA GLU A 108 29.83 -3.01 -39.12
C GLU A 108 29.74 -3.20 -37.59
N SER A 109 30.88 -3.41 -36.93
CA SER A 109 30.93 -3.63 -35.48
C SER A 109 30.49 -2.39 -34.70
N THR A 110 30.81 -1.19 -35.18
CA THR A 110 30.45 0.08 -34.55
C THR A 110 28.97 0.42 -34.77
N THR A 111 28.44 0.14 -35.96
CA THR A 111 27.01 0.28 -36.27
C THR A 111 26.18 -0.66 -35.41
N LEU A 112 26.58 -1.94 -35.31
CA LEU A 112 25.91 -2.92 -34.46
C LEU A 112 25.99 -2.57 -32.97
N LEU A 113 27.14 -2.05 -32.52
CA LEU A 113 27.31 -1.57 -31.15
C LEU A 113 26.34 -0.42 -30.84
N SER A 114 26.20 0.53 -31.76
CA SER A 114 25.27 1.66 -31.61
C SER A 114 23.82 1.17 -31.46
N ALA A 115 23.38 0.25 -32.33
CA ALA A 115 22.04 -0.35 -32.23
C ALA A 115 21.83 -1.13 -30.91
N THR A 116 22.89 -1.76 -30.40
CA THR A 116 22.83 -2.48 -29.12
C THR A 116 22.76 -1.53 -27.93
N CYS A 117 23.42 -0.37 -27.99
CA CYS A 117 23.27 0.71 -27.01
C CYS A 117 21.83 1.25 -26.99
N ASP A 118 21.22 1.48 -28.16
CA ASP A 118 19.82 1.93 -28.24
C ASP A 118 18.86 0.92 -27.62
N THR A 119 19.10 -0.37 -27.86
CA THR A 119 18.32 -1.46 -27.26
C THR A 119 18.51 -1.49 -25.75
N PHE A 120 19.74 -1.35 -25.25
CA PHE A 120 20.04 -1.29 -23.81
C PHE A 120 19.28 -0.16 -23.11
N ILE A 121 19.28 1.04 -23.71
CA ILE A 121 18.58 2.21 -23.16
C ILE A 121 17.08 1.93 -23.10
N GLN A 122 16.48 1.40 -24.18
CA GLN A 122 15.05 1.05 -24.19
C GLN A 122 14.69 0.03 -23.11
N THR A 123 15.48 -1.05 -22.96
CA THR A 123 15.26 -2.05 -21.91
C THR A 123 15.41 -1.44 -20.51
N LEU A 124 16.36 -0.53 -20.30
CA LEU A 124 16.55 0.16 -19.02
C LEU A 124 15.37 1.08 -18.68
N GLU A 125 14.87 1.84 -19.65
CA GLU A 125 13.69 2.69 -19.48
C GLU A 125 12.44 1.87 -19.13
N GLU A 126 12.25 0.72 -19.79
CA GLU A 126 11.18 -0.21 -19.44
C GLU A 126 11.31 -0.72 -18.00
N CYS A 127 12.52 -1.09 -17.57
CA CYS A 127 12.78 -1.48 -16.17
C CYS A 127 12.41 -0.36 -15.18
N MET A 128 12.79 0.88 -15.47
CA MET A 128 12.48 2.03 -14.62
C MET A 128 10.97 2.30 -14.56
N LYS A 129 10.27 2.21 -15.70
CA LYS A 129 8.81 2.35 -15.77
C LYS A 129 8.11 1.29 -14.91
N LEU A 130 8.50 0.02 -15.04
CA LEU A 130 7.96 -1.08 -14.24
C LEU A 130 8.28 -0.95 -12.73
N SER A 131 9.40 -0.33 -12.37
CA SER A 131 9.72 -0.04 -10.97
C SER A 131 8.89 1.11 -10.39
N ASN A 132 8.53 2.09 -11.23
CA ASN A 132 7.75 3.26 -10.84
C ASN A 132 6.24 2.99 -10.81
N THR A 133 5.77 1.89 -11.41
CA THR A 133 4.38 1.42 -11.30
C THR A 133 4.10 0.66 -10.01
N SER A 134 5.05 0.61 -9.05
CA SER A 134 4.72 0.15 -7.70
C SER A 134 3.52 0.95 -7.21
N PRO A 135 2.39 0.32 -6.87
CA PRO A 135 1.25 1.05 -6.34
C PRO A 135 1.68 1.55 -4.97
N THR A 136 2.17 2.80 -4.92
CA THR A 136 2.06 3.62 -3.74
C THR A 136 0.59 3.49 -3.32
N PRO A 137 0.27 3.06 -2.09
CA PRO A 137 -1.06 3.28 -1.57
C PRO A 137 -1.19 4.80 -1.47
N GLN A 138 -1.67 5.42 -2.54
CA GLN A 138 -2.09 6.81 -2.57
C GLN A 138 -3.27 6.90 -1.61
N LEU A 139 -2.98 7.16 -0.34
CA LEU A 139 -3.94 7.73 0.60
C LEU A 139 -4.19 9.17 0.15
N SER A 140 -4.88 9.36 -0.97
CA SER A 140 -5.53 10.62 -1.28
C SER A 140 -6.76 10.74 -0.40
N GLY A 141 -6.52 11.22 0.81
CA GLY A 141 -7.52 11.75 1.71
C GLY A 141 -7.08 13.13 2.15
N GLU A 142 -7.03 14.08 1.20
CA GLU A 142 -6.99 15.50 1.54
C GLU A 142 -8.32 15.83 2.23
N THR A 143 -8.36 15.74 3.55
CA THR A 143 -9.41 16.34 4.35
C THR A 143 -8.73 16.97 5.56
N LEU A 144 -8.68 18.29 5.48
CA LEU A 144 -8.35 19.27 6.50
C LEU A 144 -8.44 18.70 7.92
N ILE A 145 -7.28 18.65 8.58
CA ILE A 145 -7.14 18.34 10.00
C ILE A 145 -7.92 19.40 10.79
N ALA A 146 -9.11 19.04 11.27
CA ALA A 146 -9.71 19.73 12.41
C ALA A 146 -9.00 19.23 13.69
N PRO A 147 -8.55 20.12 14.59
CA PRO A 147 -7.85 19.71 15.80
C PRO A 147 -8.79 18.90 16.71
N ILE A 148 -8.31 17.73 17.11
CA ILE A 148 -8.95 16.82 18.07
C ILE A 148 -9.11 17.57 19.39
N THR A 149 -10.35 17.89 19.78
CA THR A 149 -10.66 18.36 21.13
C THR A 149 -10.53 17.19 22.10
N LEU A 150 -9.41 17.18 22.82
CA LEU A 150 -9.13 16.31 23.95
C LEU A 150 -10.06 16.70 25.11
N LEU A 151 -11.29 16.19 25.12
CA LEU A 151 -12.15 16.30 26.30
C LEU A 151 -11.70 15.28 27.35
N LYS A 152 -10.77 15.76 28.19
CA LYS A 152 -10.38 15.18 29.46
C LYS A 152 -11.56 15.28 30.43
N GLU A 153 -12.43 14.27 30.48
CA GLU A 153 -13.39 14.15 31.58
C GLU A 153 -12.63 13.79 32.86
N ARG A 154 -12.33 14.80 33.68
CA ARG A 154 -11.75 14.65 35.01
C ARG A 154 -12.89 14.77 36.03
N LYS A 155 -13.25 13.64 36.66
CA LYS A 155 -14.08 13.61 37.87
C LYS A 155 -13.43 14.43 38.97
N THR A 156 -14.11 15.45 39.49
CA THR A 156 -13.95 15.92 40.89
C THR A 156 -15.27 16.47 41.42
N SER A 157 -15.67 15.90 42.54
CA SER A 157 -16.70 16.31 43.50
C SER A 157 -16.53 17.75 44.03
N SER A 158 -17.64 18.50 44.21
CA SER A 158 -18.14 19.04 45.51
C SER A 158 -18.95 20.34 45.37
N SER A 159 -20.19 20.28 45.89
CA SER A 159 -21.04 21.34 46.48
C SER A 159 -21.19 22.73 45.82
N SER A 160 -22.43 23.10 45.46
CA SER A 160 -23.24 24.10 46.20
C SER A 160 -24.62 24.30 45.55
N THR A 161 -25.67 24.05 46.34
CA THR A 161 -27.07 24.49 46.16
C THR A 161 -27.18 26.03 46.36
N PRO A 162 -28.24 26.77 45.89
CA PRO A 162 -29.63 26.52 46.31
C PRO A 162 -30.81 26.91 45.38
N ILE A 163 -32.01 26.49 45.86
CA ILE A 163 -33.36 27.09 45.73
C ILE A 163 -34.10 26.88 44.38
N VAL A 164 -34.99 25.88 44.28
CA VAL A 164 -36.42 25.74 44.68
C VAL A 164 -37.41 26.30 43.64
N THR A 165 -38.25 25.40 43.09
CA THR A 165 -39.71 25.49 42.82
C THR A 165 -40.15 24.10 42.32
N ARG A 166 -40.69 23.18 43.15
CA ARG A 166 -42.11 22.95 43.53
C ARG A 166 -43.01 22.83 42.27
N GLN A 167 -43.57 21.69 41.89
CA GLN A 167 -44.66 20.97 42.55
C GLN A 167 -44.75 19.48 42.13
N ASN A 168 -45.08 18.62 43.11
CA ASN A 168 -45.59 17.25 42.96
C ASN A 168 -47.06 17.26 42.53
N SER A 169 -47.51 16.23 41.81
CA SER A 169 -48.63 15.38 42.28
C SER A 169 -48.74 14.06 41.52
N THR A 170 -48.75 13.04 42.34
CA THR A 170 -49.13 11.63 42.25
C THR A 170 -50.48 11.32 41.58
N GLU A 171 -50.66 10.01 41.34
CA GLU A 171 -51.91 9.23 41.20
C GLU A 171 -52.51 9.03 39.78
N ARG A 172 -52.41 7.78 39.28
CA ARG A 172 -53.46 6.77 39.49
C ARG A 172 -53.07 5.40 38.92
N ARG A 173 -53.31 4.38 39.74
CA ARG A 173 -53.38 2.96 39.41
C ARG A 173 -54.83 2.55 39.63
N THR A 174 -55.47 2.00 38.61
CA THR A 174 -56.73 1.22 38.67
C THR A 174 -56.72 0.45 37.36
N GLU A 175 -56.44 -0.85 37.35
CA GLU A 175 -57.30 -1.99 37.73
C GLU A 175 -57.48 -2.80 36.45
#